data_AF-A0A0H5CA02-F1
#
_entry.id   AF-A0A0H5CA02-F1
#
_cell.length_a   1.000
_cell.length_b   1.000
_cell.length_c   1.000
_cell.angle_alpha   90.00
_cell.angle_beta   90.00
_cell.angle_gamma   90.00
#
_symmetry.space_group_name_H-M   'P 1'
#
loop_
_entity.id
_entity.type
_entity.pdbx_description
1 polymer ?
#
loop_
_entity_poly.entity_id
_entity_poly.type
_entity_poly.pdbx_seq_one_letter_code
_entity_poly.pdbx_strand_id
1 'polypeptide(L)' 'MVFFPLITFFTTQYLFDHNALLSGGLAALAANLVLVGYLIAAFSEDVPLEPTKKEDEVKLD' A
#
# COMPACT_ATOMS: atom_id res chain seq x y z
N MET A 1 0.05 -4.48 0.34
CA MET A 1 -0.39 -3.68 1.50
C MET A 1 -0.43 -4.46 2.81
N VAL A 2 -1.17 -5.56 2.91
CA VAL A 2 -1.42 -6.25 4.19
C VAL A 2 -0.30 -7.24 4.58
N PHE A 3 0.33 -7.90 3.61
CA PHE A 3 1.36 -8.91 3.89
C PHE A 3 2.62 -8.38 4.57
N PHE A 4 3.12 -7.21 4.18
CA PHE A 4 4.39 -6.69 4.71
C PHE A 4 4.31 -6.39 6.23
N PRO A 5 3.32 -5.61 6.73
CA PRO A 5 3.13 -5.42 8.17
C PRO A 5 2.87 -6.71 8.94
N LEU A 6 2.16 -7.68 8.36
CA LEU A 6 1.90 -8.99 8.98
C LEU A 6 3.15 -9.85 9.08
N ILE A 7 3.98 -9.87 8.05
CA ILE A 7 5.28 -10.56 8.08
C ILE A 7 6.17 -9.92 9.14
N THR A 8 6.21 -8.58 9.20
CA THR A 8 6.93 -7.86 10.27
C THR A 8 6.40 -8.25 11.64
N PHE A 9 5.07 -8.24 11.84
CA PHE A 9 4.45 -8.63 13.10
C PHE A 9 4.90 -10.03 13.55
N PHE A 10 4.71 -11.05 12.70
CA PHE A 10 5.02 -12.43 13.05
C PHE A 10 6.52 -12.71 13.17
N THR A 11 7.35 -12.07 12.35
CA THR A 11 8.82 -12.19 12.43
C THR A 11 9.34 -11.59 13.72
N THR A 12 8.90 -10.36 14.06
CA THR A 12 9.24 -9.73 15.34
C THR A 12 8.70 -10.55 16.50
N GLN A 13 7.52 -11.15 16.35
CA GLN A 13 6.96 -12.04 17.35
C GLN A 13 7.87 -13.22 17.68
N TYR A 14 8.37 -13.88 16.63
CA TYR A 14 9.25 -15.04 16.73
C TYR A 14 10.62 -14.68 17.33
N LEU A 15 11.16 -13.49 17.04
CA LEU A 15 12.47 -13.05 17.55
C LEU A 15 12.42 -12.50 18.99
N PHE A 16 11.32 -11.88 19.41
CA PHE A 16 11.22 -11.14 20.68
C PHE A 16 10.30 -11.81 21.71
N ASP A 17 10.27 -13.14 21.71
CA ASP A 17 9.70 -13.95 22.81
C ASP A 17 8.24 -13.60 23.16
N HIS A 18 7.38 -13.44 22.17
CA HIS A 18 5.95 -13.18 22.45
C HIS A 18 5.59 -11.78 22.99
N ASN A 19 6.50 -10.81 22.85
CA ASN A 19 6.20 -9.41 23.17
C ASN A 19 5.29 -8.72 22.14
N ALA A 20 4.00 -8.65 22.49
CA ALA A 20 2.94 -8.00 21.70
C ALA A 20 3.16 -6.49 21.46
N LEU A 21 3.78 -5.77 22.41
CA LEU A 21 4.06 -4.34 22.27
C LEU A 21 5.13 -4.07 21.19
N LEU A 22 6.20 -4.87 21.17
CA LEU A 22 7.28 -4.76 20.19
C LEU A 22 6.81 -5.19 18.81
N SER A 23 6.16 -6.34 18.68
CA SER A 23 5.63 -6.84 17.41
C SER A 23 4.54 -5.94 16.83
N GLY A 24 3.59 -5.50 17.65
CA GLY A 24 2.53 -4.57 17.23
C GLY A 24 3.06 -3.18 16.86
N GLY A 25 3.98 -2.63 17.65
CA GLY A 25 4.59 -1.32 17.38
C GLY A 25 5.42 -1.32 16.09
N LEU A 26 6.25 -2.35 15.87
CA LEU A 26 7.02 -2.51 14.64
C LEU A 26 6.13 -2.73 13.41
N ALA A 27 5.06 -3.51 13.55
CA ALA A 27 4.09 -3.71 12.47
C ALA A 27 3.34 -2.42 12.11
N ALA A 28 2.95 -1.61 13.11
CA ALA A 28 2.31 -0.32 12.88
C ALA A 28 3.25 0.67 12.15
N LEU A 29 4.54 0.67 12.52
CA LEU A 29 5.57 1.46 11.82
C LEU A 29 5.74 0.99 10.37
N ALA A 30 5.83 -0.33 10.15
CA ALA A 30 5.91 -0.92 8.83
C ALA A 30 4.69 -0.57 7.94
N ALA A 31 3.49 -0.50 8.51
CA ALA A 31 2.27 -0.09 7.79
C ALA A 31 2.36 1.36 7.28
N ASN A 32 2.85 2.28 8.12
CA ASN A 32 3.06 3.68 7.70
C ASN A 32 4.12 3.80 6.60
N LEU A 33 5.19 3.01 6.68
CA LEU A 33 6.22 2.93 5.62
C LEU A 33 5.64 2.46 4.29
N VAL A 34 4.80 1.42 4.31
CA VAL A 34 4.11 0.92 3.10
C VAL A 34 3.19 1.99 2.51
N LEU A 35 2.49 2.76 3.34
CA LEU A 35 1.64 3.85 2.89
C LEU A 35 2.44 4.94 2.15
N VAL A 36 3.55 5.38 2.75
CA VAL A 36 4.44 6.37 2.12
C VAL A 36 5.07 5.79 0.84
N GLY A 37 5.50 4.53 0.86
CA GLY A 37 6.02 3.84 -0.31
C GLY A 37 5.03 3.79 -1.47
N TYR A 38 3.73 3.61 -1.18
CA TYR A 38 2.67 3.68 -2.18
C TYR A 38 2.49 5.08 -2.76
N LEU A 39 2.57 6.13 -1.94
CA LEU A 39 2.55 7.51 -2.44
C LEU A 39 3.71 7.74 -3.41
N ILE A 40 4.92 7.33 -3.04
CA ILE A 40 6.11 7.48 -3.89
C ILE A 40 5.91 6.71 -5.20
N ALA A 41 5.47 5.45 -5.14
CA ALA A 41 5.22 4.63 -6.33
C ALA A 41 4.16 5.28 -7.24
N ALA A 42 3.07 5.78 -6.67
CA ALA A 42 2.01 6.46 -7.41
C ALA A 42 2.49 7.75 -8.10
N PHE A 43 3.42 8.49 -7.48
CA PHE A 43 4.04 9.67 -8.09
C PHE A 43 5.20 9.35 -9.03
N SER A 44 5.74 8.14 -8.98
CA SER A 44 6.84 7.69 -9.84
C SER A 44 6.35 6.96 -11.08
N GLU A 45 5.13 6.45 -11.08
CA GLU A 45 4.48 5.95 -12.29
C GLU A 45 4.08 7.14 -13.19
N ASP A 46 4.55 7.13 -14.44
CA ASP A 46 4.00 7.97 -15.49
C ASP A 46 2.58 7.49 -15.79
N VAL A 47 1.59 8.10 -15.13
CA VAL A 47 0.18 7.85 -15.44
C VAL A 47 -0.11 8.51 -16.79
N PRO A 48 -0.31 7.77 -17.90
CA PRO A 48 -0.87 8.39 -19.09
C PRO A 48 -2.23 8.95 -18.66
N LEU A 49 -2.38 10.27 -18.77
CA LEU A 49 -3.67 10.93 -18.66
C LEU A 49 -4.51 10.42 -19.84
N GLU A 50 -5.06 9.21 -19.75
CA GLU A 50 -6.11 8.82 -20.69
C GLU A 50 -7.28 9.78 -20.43
N PRO A 51 -7.63 10.66 -21.39
CA PRO A 51 -8.86 11.39 -21.28
C PRO A 51 -9.95 10.33 -21.29
N THR A 52 -10.74 10.26 -20.22
CA THR A 52 -12.04 9.59 -20.23
C THR A 52 -12.71 9.88 -21.56
N LYS A 53 -12.68 8.91 -22.47
CA LYS A 53 -13.36 9.01 -23.76
C LYS A 53 -14.83 9.13 -23.41
N LYS A 54 -15.40 10.26 -23.84
CA LYS A 54 -16.83 10.52 -23.86
C LYS A 54 -17.49 9.44 -24.73
N GLU A 55 -17.89 8.34 -24.11
CA GLU A 55 -18.95 7.50 -24.63
C GLU A 55 -20.25 8.24 -24.32
N ASP A 56 -20.74 9.01 -25.30
CA ASP A 56 -22.17 9.34 -25.52
C ASP A 56 -22.33 10.37 -26.67
N GLU A 57 -21.55 10.23 -27.75
CA GLU A 57 -21.92 10.77 -29.06
C GLU A 57 -22.04 9.60 -30.04
N VAL A 58 -23.01 8.72 -29.78
CA VAL A 58 -23.57 7.86 -30.82
C VAL A 58 -24.30 8.79 -31.79
N LYS A 59 -23.60 9.13 -32.87
CA LYS A 59 -24.17 9.66 -34.12
C LYS A 59 -25.36 8.80 -34.55
N LEU A 60 -26.43 9.39 -35.03
CA LEU A 60 -26.90 9.19 -36.41
C LEU A 60 -28.08 10.12 -36.71
N ASP A 61 -28.02 10.64 -37.93
CA ASP A 61 -28.87 11.62 -38.61
C ASP A 61 -30.39 11.36 -38.54
#